data_AF-F0GAI4-F1
#
_entry.id   AF-F0GAI4-F1
#
_cell.length_a   1.000
_cell.length_b   1.000
_cell.length_c   1.000
_cell.angle_alpha   90.00
_cell.angle_beta   90.00
_cell.angle_gamma   90.00
#
_symmetry.space_group_name_H-M   'P 1'
#
loop_
_entity.id
_entity.type
_entity.pdbx_description
1 polymer ?
#
loop_
_entity_poly.entity_id
_entity_poly.type
_entity_poly.pdbx_seq_one_letter_code
_entity_poly.pdbx_strand_id
1 'polypeptide(L)' 'MISRIRIGILTPSSNTALEPLTSAIVAELPNVSVHFARFTVTEIALSAAALDQFDAERVLVAARQLA' A
#
# COMPACT_ATOMS: atom_id res chain seq x y z
N MET A 1 15.23 -8.61 24.19
CA MET A 1 15.04 -7.56 23.17
C MET A 1 13.67 -7.73 22.55
N ILE A 2 12.89 -6.66 22.38
CA ILE A 2 11.64 -6.74 21.62
C ILE A 2 12.00 -6.61 20.14
N SER A 3 11.56 -7.57 19.32
CA SER A 3 11.79 -7.52 17.87
C SER A 3 10.96 -6.41 17.24
N ARG A 4 11.58 -5.56 16.42
CA ARG A 4 10.89 -4.50 15.70
C ARG A 4 10.16 -5.07 14.47
N ILE A 5 8.87 -4.76 14.34
CA ILE A 5 8.02 -5.17 13.22
C ILE A 5 7.92 -4.02 12.21
N ARG A 6 8.09 -4.33 10.93
CA ARG A 6 7.95 -3.39 9.81
C ARG A 6 6.87 -3.90 8.86
N ILE A 7 5.86 -3.08 8.61
CA ILE A 7 4.74 -3.40 7.72
C ILE A 7 4.88 -2.52 6.48
N GLY A 8 4.97 -3.14 5.30
CA GLY A 8 4.89 -2.45 4.01
C GLY A 8 3.48 -2.55 3.44
N ILE A 9 2.89 -1.43 3.02
CA ILE A 9 1.54 -1.38 2.46
C ILE A 9 1.57 -0.74 1.08
N LEU A 10 1.01 -1.47 0.11
CA LEU A 10 0.77 -0.97 -1.23
C LEU A 10 -0.67 -0.45 -1.31
N THR A 11 -0.84 0.79 -1.74
CA THR A 11 -2.16 1.42 -1.84
C THR A 11 -2.33 2.15 -3.18
N PRO A 12 -3.48 2.04 -3.84
CA PRO A 12 -3.72 2.82 -5.05
C PRO A 12 -3.78 4.31 -4.72
N SER A 13 -3.42 5.15 -5.69
CA SER A 13 -3.46 6.61 -5.55
C SER A 13 -4.82 7.17 -5.14
N SER A 14 -5.92 6.47 -5.42
CA SER A 14 -7.28 6.88 -5.04
C SER A 14 -7.64 6.60 -3.58
N ASN A 15 -6.91 5.72 -2.89
CA ASN A 15 -7.22 5.37 -1.50
C ASN A 15 -6.46 6.26 -0.52
N THR A 16 -7.16 7.29 -0.02
CA THR A 16 -6.64 8.27 0.94
C THR A 16 -6.95 7.91 2.40
N ALA A 17 -7.83 6.94 2.66
CA ALA A 17 -8.23 6.57 4.00
C ALA A 17 -7.25 5.58 4.68
N LEU A 18 -6.61 4.71 3.89
CA LEU A 18 -5.78 3.63 4.42
C LEU A 18 -4.57 4.14 5.22
N GLU A 19 -3.87 5.15 4.72
CA GLU A 19 -2.66 5.71 5.33
C GLU A 19 -2.92 6.30 6.73
N PRO A 20 -3.88 7.24 6.93
CA PRO A 20 -4.13 7.82 8.25
C PRO A 20 -4.71 6.80 9.23
N LEU A 21 -5.62 5.92 8.79
CA LEU A 21 -6.22 4.91 9.66
C LEU A 21 -5.18 3.89 10.15
N THR A 22 -4.35 3.38 9.24
CA THR A 22 -3.30 2.42 9.62
C THR A 22 -2.27 3.08 10.53
N SER A 23 -1.90 4.34 10.26
CA SER A 23 -0.97 5.08 11.11
C SER A 23 -1.52 5.27 12.52
N ALA A 24 -2.83 5.57 12.66
CA ALA A 24 -3.49 5.67 13.96
C ALA A 24 -3.47 4.35 14.73
N ILE A 25 -3.77 3.22 14.07
CA ILE A 25 -3.73 1.89 14.69
C ILE A 25 -2.30 1.52 15.12
N VAL A 26 -1.32 1.71 14.24
CA VAL A 26 0.08 1.35 14.51
C VAL A 26 0.70 2.21 15.61
N ALA A 27 0.25 3.46 15.78
CA ALA A 27 0.72 4.34 16.85
C ALA A 27 0.43 3.80 18.25
N GLU A 28 -0.57 2.93 18.42
CA GLU A 28 -0.91 2.29 19.69
C GLU A 28 -0.07 1.05 19.99
N LEU A 29 0.74 0.58 19.02
CA LEU A 29 1.52 -0.65 19.13
C LEU A 29 3.02 -0.36 19.36
N PRO A 30 3.62 -0.90 20.43
CA PRO A 30 5.05 -0.71 20.65
C PRO A 30 5.87 -1.48 19.62
N ASN A 31 6.95 -0.85 19.13
CA ASN A 31 7.93 -1.45 18.20
C ASN A 31 7.38 -1.87 16.83
N VAL A 32 6.26 -1.29 16.39
CA VAL A 32 5.72 -1.47 15.03
C VAL A 32 5.92 -0.17 14.24
N SER A 33 6.30 -0.29 12.97
CA SER A 33 6.30 0.83 12.02
C SER A 33 5.65 0.39 10.72
N VAL A 34 4.91 1.30 10.09
CA VAL A 34 4.29 1.10 8.79
C VAL A 34 4.90 2.04 7.75
N HIS A 35 5.07 1.53 6.53
CA HIS A 35 5.61 2.24 5.37
C HIS A 35 4.66 2.03 4.20
N PHE A 36 4.45 3.07 3.42
CA PHE A 36 3.46 3.07 2.34
C PHE A 36 4.14 3.35 1.00
N ALA A 37 3.73 2.63 -0.03
CA ALA A 37 4.06 2.95 -1.41
C ALA A 37 2.77 3.02 -2.24
N ARG A 38 2.66 4.07 -3.05
CA ARG A 38 1.47 4.33 -3.87
C ARG A 38 1.72 3.92 -5.30
N PHE A 39 0.73 3.29 -5.91
CA PHE A 39 0.73 3.02 -7.34
C PHE A 39 -0.44 3.73 -8.01
N THR A 40 -0.19 4.31 -9.18
CA THR A 40 -1.21 4.98 -9.97
C THR A 40 -2.15 3.95 -10.59
N VAL A 41 -3.44 4.10 -10.32
CA VAL A 41 -4.50 3.41 -11.06
C VAL A 41 -5.17 4.45 -11.93
N THR A 42 -5.13 4.25 -13.25
CA THR A 42 -5.66 5.19 -14.24
C THR A 42 -7.17 5.07 -14.44
N GLU A 43 -7.76 3.89 -14.18
CA GLU A 43 -9.21 3.69 -14.24
C GLU A 43 -9.70 2.71 -13.15
N ILE A 44 -10.81 3.06 -12.49
CA ILE A 44 -11.63 2.10 -11.73
C ILE A 44 -12.74 1.66 -12.68
N ALA A 45 -12.44 0.70 -13.55
CA ALA A 45 -13.42 0.21 -14.52
C ALA A 45 -13.75 -1.27 -14.24
N LEU A 46 -15.04 -1.58 -14.32
CA LEU A 46 -15.60 -2.94 -14.19
C LEU A 46 -15.62 -3.67 -15.55
N SER A 47 -14.97 -3.12 -16.58
CA SER A 47 -14.86 -3.74 -17.89
C SER A 47 -13.77 -4.81 -17.89
N ALA A 48 -13.90 -5.84 -18.72
CA ALA A 48 -12.89 -6.89 -18.83
C ALA A 48 -11.50 -6.34 -19.22
N ALA A 49 -11.45 -5.25 -19.99
CA ALA A 49 -10.21 -4.54 -20.33
C ALA A 49 -9.58 -3.78 -19.17
N ALA A 50 -10.33 -3.49 -18.10
CA ALA A 50 -9.85 -2.79 -16.92
C ALA A 50 -9.32 -3.73 -15.82
N LEU A 51 -9.73 -5.00 -15.84
CA LEU A 51 -9.12 -6.04 -15.01
C LEU A 51 -7.67 -6.35 -15.44
N ASP A 52 -7.36 -6.23 -16.72
CA ASP A 52 -5.99 -6.30 -17.26
C ASP A 52 -5.11 -5.10 -16.83
N GLN A 53 -5.73 -4.02 -16.30
CA GLN A 53 -5.03 -2.83 -15.80
C GLN A 53 -4.59 -2.93 -14.34
N PHE A 54 -4.85 -4.05 -13.65
CA PHE A 54 -4.03 -4.46 -12.50
C PHE A 54 -2.67 -4.94 -13.01
N ASP A 55 -2.00 -4.00 -13.66
CA ASP A 55 -0.69 -4.10 -14.25
C ASP A 55 0.27 -4.45 -13.12
N ALA A 56 0.57 -5.75 -13.03
CA ALA A 56 1.40 -6.30 -11.98
C ALA A 56 2.75 -5.58 -11.93
N GLU A 57 3.22 -5.02 -13.05
CA GLU A 57 4.44 -4.21 -13.08
C GLU A 57 4.34 -2.98 -12.19
N ARG A 58 3.21 -2.26 -12.19
CA ARG A 58 3.02 -1.07 -11.35
C ARG A 58 3.03 -1.41 -9.86
N VAL A 59 2.39 -2.53 -9.50
CA VAL A 59 2.40 -3.04 -8.12
C VAL A 59 3.82 -3.44 -7.72
N LEU A 60 4.56 -4.12 -8.60
CA LEU A 60 5.95 -4.53 -8.36
C LEU A 60 6.91 -3.33 -8.25
N VAL A 61 6.72 -2.27 -9.04
CA VAL A 61 7.49 -1.03 -8.92
C VAL A 61 7.27 -0.39 -7.55
N ALA A 62 6.02 -0.28 -7.10
CA ALA A 62 5.72 0.25 -5.77
C ALA A 62 6.26 -0.66 -4.66
N ALA A 63 6.18 -2.00 -4.81
CA ALA A 63 6.75 -2.95 -3.86
C ALA A 63 8.27 -2.77 -3.67
N ARG A 64 9.01 -2.50 -4.75
CA ARG A 64 10.45 -2.24 -4.69
C ARG A 64 10.82 -0.99 -3.89
N GLN A 65 9.90 -0.04 -3.70
CA GLN A 65 10.14 1.14 -2.86
C GLN A 65 10.10 0.81 -1.35
N LEU A 66 9.59 -0.37 -0.99
CA LEU A 66 9.45 -0.85 0.39
C LEU A 66 10.49 -1.93 0.77
N ALA A 67 11.38 -2.31 -0.16
CA ALA A 67 12.38 -3.37 0.00
C ALA A 67 13.65 -2.90 0.72
#